data_AF-A0A7X2XMC7-F1
#
_entry.id   AF-A0A7X2XMC7-F1
#
_cell.length_a   1.000
_cell.length_b   1.000
_cell.length_c   1.000
_cell.angle_alpha   90.00
_cell.angle_beta   90.00
_cell.angle_gamma   90.00
#
_symmetry.space_group_name_H-M   'P 1'
#
loop_
_entity.id
_entity.type
_entity.pdbx_description
1 polymer ?
#
loop_
_entity_poly.entity_id
_entity_poly.type
_entity_poly.pdbx_seq_one_letter_code
_entity_poly.pdbx_strand_id
1 'polypeptide(L)'
;GSYMAVRRIQMFLETWDRTSLEEQENTFGRYKESGAPFGKKNEFDEVDLSLLPDDSHVCLAKEVDKPLLRRSYSYSDGIDEKTGQFDTGLL
;
A
#
# COMPACT_ATOMS: atom_id res chain seq x y z
N GLY A 1 -26.63 6.67 8.75
CA GLY A 1 -25.94 6.63 7.44
C GLY A 1 -24.44 6.64 7.67
N SER A 2 -23.64 6.48 6.62
CA SER A 2 -22.17 6.63 6.66
C SER A 2 -21.71 7.46 5.46
N TYR A 3 -20.49 7.95 5.50
CA TYR A 3 -19.85 8.64 4.37
C TYR A 3 -18.98 7.65 3.60
N MET A 4 -18.94 7.83 2.27
CA MET A 4 -18.09 7.03 1.38
C MET A 4 -17.20 7.99 0.59
N ALA A 5 -15.89 7.75 0.65
CA ALA A 5 -14.91 8.37 -0.21
C ALA A 5 -14.48 7.35 -1.27
N VAL A 6 -14.41 7.78 -2.53
CA VAL A 6 -13.97 6.95 -3.66
C VAL A 6 -12.78 7.62 -4.31
N ARG A 7 -11.73 6.84 -4.58
CA ARG A 7 -10.54 7.28 -5.29
C ARG A 7 -10.10 6.19 -6.27
N ARG A 8 -9.99 6.54 -7.55
CA ARG A 8 -9.28 5.71 -8.52
C ARG A 8 -7.78 5.99 -8.39
N ILE A 9 -7.03 4.98 -7.97
CA ILE A 9 -5.58 5.07 -7.76
C ILE A 9 -4.90 4.10 -8.72
N GLN A 10 -4.29 4.62 -9.77
CA GLN A 10 -3.50 3.82 -10.71
C GLN A 10 -2.23 3.32 -10.03
N MET A 11 -1.90 2.04 -10.22
CA MET A 11 -0.68 1.41 -9.74
C MET A 11 0.21 1.06 -10.93
N PHE A 12 1.44 1.56 -10.93
CA PHE A 12 2.42 1.27 -11.98
C PHE A 12 3.10 -0.09 -11.72
N LEU A 13 2.38 -1.18 -12.04
CA LEU A 13 2.82 -2.55 -11.71
C LEU A 13 4.17 -2.93 -12.35
N GLU A 14 4.45 -2.48 -13.58
CA GLU A 14 5.74 -2.77 -14.23
C GLU A 14 6.94 -2.17 -13.50
N THR A 15 6.77 -0.96 -12.95
CA THR A 15 7.80 -0.33 -12.13
C THR A 15 7.92 -1.06 -10.80
N TRP A 16 6.78 -1.35 -10.17
CA TRP A 16 6.73 -2.04 -8.89
C TRP A 16 7.37 -3.43 -8.94
N ASP A 17 7.11 -4.21 -9.98
CA ASP A 17 7.65 -5.56 -10.14
C ASP A 17 9.18 -5.58 -10.34
N ARG A 18 9.77 -4.44 -10.76
CA ARG A 18 11.23 -4.27 -10.89
C ARG A 18 11.89 -3.69 -9.64
N THR A 19 11.10 -3.17 -8.69
CA THR A 19 11.58 -2.67 -7.40
C THR A 19 12.04 -3.84 -6.53
N SER A 20 13.18 -3.69 -5.83
CA SER A 20 13.68 -4.72 -4.92
C SER A 20 12.69 -5.00 -3.80
N LEU A 21 12.71 -6.22 -3.25
CA LEU A 21 11.83 -6.60 -2.14
C LEU A 21 11.98 -5.64 -0.95
N GLU A 22 13.22 -5.28 -0.60
CA GLU A 22 13.51 -4.34 0.48
C GLU A 22 12.82 -2.98 0.27
N GLU A 23 12.89 -2.42 -0.94
CA GLU A 23 12.22 -1.15 -1.25
C GLU A 23 10.69 -1.29 -1.27
N GLN A 24 10.17 -2.43 -1.72
CA GLN A 24 8.73 -2.70 -1.64
C GLN A 24 8.25 -2.76 -0.19
N GLU A 25 9.01 -3.42 0.69
CA GLU A 25 8.69 -3.51 2.11
C GLU A 25 8.86 -2.16 2.82
N ASN A 26 9.90 -1.39 2.50
CA ASN A 26 10.12 -0.04 3.02
C ASN A 26 9.00 0.93 2.62
N THR A 27 8.49 0.83 1.37
CA THR A 27 7.36 1.64 0.90
C THR A 27 6.12 1.47 1.79
N PHE A 28 5.87 0.26 2.30
CA PHE A 28 4.71 -0.03 3.13
C PHE A 28 4.99 0.02 4.64
N GLY A 29 6.20 -0.33 5.09
CA GLY A 29 6.55 -0.51 6.50
C GLY A 29 6.12 -1.88 7.08
N ARG A 30 5.96 -2.90 6.22
CA ARG A 30 5.59 -4.28 6.58
C ARG A 30 6.31 -5.27 5.67
N TYR A 31 6.58 -6.46 6.20
CA TYR A 31 7.10 -7.57 5.41
C TYR A 31 6.05 -8.07 4.41
N LYS A 32 6.46 -8.31 3.17
CA LYS A 32 5.54 -8.67 2.07
C LYS A 32 4.93 -10.05 2.26
N GLU A 33 5.71 -11.00 2.78
CA GLU A 33 5.30 -12.40 2.93
C GLU A 33 4.40 -12.60 4.16
N SER A 34 4.82 -12.13 5.33
CA SER A 34 4.10 -12.37 6.59
C SER A 34 3.05 -11.30 6.90
N GLY A 35 3.12 -10.15 6.24
CA GLY A 35 2.33 -8.97 6.59
C GLY A 35 2.71 -8.36 7.95
N ALA A 36 3.70 -8.90 8.67
CA ALA A 36 4.09 -8.39 9.97
C ALA A 36 4.76 -7.00 9.85
N PRO A 37 4.55 -6.10 10.83
CA PRO A 37 5.34 -4.88 10.88
C PRO A 37 6.81 -5.19 11.17
N PHE A 38 7.69 -4.27 10.80
CA PHE A 38 9.14 -4.45 10.99
C PHE A 38 9.51 -4.77 12.45
N GLY A 39 10.41 -5.74 12.62
CA GLY A 39 10.80 -6.26 13.93
C GLY A 39 9.80 -7.21 14.61
N LYS A 40 8.67 -7.52 13.96
CA LYS A 40 7.64 -8.45 14.47
C LYS A 40 7.52 -9.71 13.60
N LYS A 41 6.67 -10.67 14.02
CA LYS A 41 6.53 -11.97 13.36
C LYS A 41 5.15 -12.22 12.77
N ASN A 42 4.09 -11.70 13.39
CA ASN A 42 2.72 -11.93 12.97
C ASN A 42 2.11 -10.66 12.37
N GLU A 43 1.18 -10.84 11.42
CA GLU A 43 0.47 -9.76 10.74
C GLU A 43 -0.20 -8.77 11.72
N PHE A 44 -0.80 -9.30 12.79
CA PHE A 44 -1.56 -8.55 13.78
C PHE A 44 -0.73 -8.04 14.97
N ASP A 45 0.59 -8.25 14.95
CA ASP A 45 1.46 -7.67 15.96
C ASP A 45 1.40 -6.13 15.91
N GLU A 46 1.58 -5.49 17.06
CA GLU A 46 1.50 -4.04 17.16
C GLU A 46 2.61 -3.35 16.38
N VAL A 47 2.23 -2.34 15.57
CA VAL A 47 3.16 -1.51 14.80
C VAL A 47 3.88 -0.52 15.73
N ASP A 48 5.19 -0.61 15.78
CA ASP A 48 6.10 0.35 16.42
C ASP A 48 6.64 1.33 15.37
N LEU A 49 6.16 2.58 15.39
CA LEU A 49 6.48 3.59 14.38
C LEU A 49 7.97 3.93 14.31
N SER A 50 8.71 3.75 15.41
CA SER A 50 10.15 4.05 15.45
C SER A 50 11.01 3.11 14.58
N LEU A 51 10.44 1.99 14.15
CA LEU A 51 11.09 0.98 13.32
C LEU A 51 10.75 1.10 11.83
N LEU A 52 9.86 2.03 11.46
CA LEU A 52 9.40 2.22 10.09
C LEU A 52 10.11 3.42 9.45
N PRO A 53 10.31 3.44 8.12
CA PRO A 53 10.67 4.66 7.41
C PRO A 53 9.61 5.74 7.64
N ASP A 54 10.05 6.99 7.86
CA ASP A 54 9.17 8.13 8.14
C ASP A 54 8.15 8.38 7.01
N ASP A 55 8.52 8.05 5.77
CA ASP A 55 7.71 8.19 4.57
C ASP A 55 6.94 6.92 4.16
N SER A 56 7.03 5.84 4.97
CA SER A 56 6.30 4.60 4.68
C SER A 56 4.78 4.78 4.83
N HIS A 57 4.03 4.04 4.02
CA HIS A 57 2.58 4.14 3.97
C HIS A 57 1.92 3.91 5.35
N VAL A 58 2.37 2.90 6.10
CA VAL A 58 1.82 2.59 7.42
C VAL A 58 2.19 3.65 8.45
N CYS A 59 3.41 4.21 8.41
CA CYS A 59 3.83 5.26 9.32
C CYS A 59 2.94 6.50 9.18
N LEU A 60 2.88 7.05 7.95
CA LEU A 60 2.09 8.24 7.65
C LEU A 60 0.60 8.06 7.97
N ALA A 61 0.03 6.89 7.66
CA ALA A 61 -1.38 6.62 7.94
C ALA A 61 -1.68 6.49 9.44
N LYS A 62 -0.78 5.87 10.22
CA LYS A 62 -0.98 5.64 11.65
C LYS A 62 -0.66 6.88 12.50
N GLU A 63 0.29 7.71 12.09
CA GLU A 63 0.63 8.97 12.78
C GLU A 63 -0.57 9.93 12.85
N VAL A 64 -1.42 9.95 11.82
CA VAL A 64 -2.63 10.78 11.78
C VAL A 64 -3.66 10.35 12.84
N ASP A 65 -3.64 9.09 13.28
CA ASP A 65 -4.55 8.50 14.27
C ASP A 65 -6.05 8.80 14.00
N LYS A 66 -6.45 8.69 12.73
CA LYS A 66 -7.86 8.80 12.28
C LYS A 66 -8.28 7.52 11.56
N PRO A 67 -8.95 6.58 12.24
CA PRO A 67 -9.32 5.31 11.64
C PRO A 67 -10.38 5.50 10.55
N LEU A 68 -10.20 4.79 9.44
CA LEU A 68 -11.15 4.68 8.33
C LEU A 68 -11.39 3.20 8.02
N LEU A 69 -12.63 2.85 7.68
CA LEU A 69 -12.93 1.52 7.16
C LEU A 69 -12.61 1.47 5.66
N ARG A 70 -11.47 0.89 5.30
CA ARG A 70 -11.08 0.65 3.90
C ARG A 70 -11.80 -0.58 3.36
N ARG A 71 -12.47 -0.46 2.21
CA ARG A 71 -13.14 -1.56 1.50
C ARG A 71 -12.91 -1.43 0.00
N SER A 72 -11.64 -1.54 -0.37
CA SER A 72 -11.15 -1.32 -1.73
C SER A 72 -11.20 -2.57 -2.60
N TYR A 73 -11.16 -2.38 -3.92
CA TYR A 73 -11.11 -3.45 -4.92
C TYR A 73 -10.02 -3.17 -5.96
N SER A 74 -9.33 -4.21 -6.43
CA SER A 74 -8.41 -4.06 -7.57
C SER A 74 -9.21 -3.87 -8.86
N TYR A 75 -8.66 -3.10 -9.80
CA TYR A 75 -9.20 -2.97 -11.16
C TYR A 75 -8.12 -3.26 -12.21
N SER A 76 -8.55 -3.72 -13.39
CA SER A 76 -7.73 -3.90 -14.58
C SER A 76 -8.57 -3.53 -15.80
N ASP A 77 -8.20 -2.44 -16.47
CA ASP A 77 -8.95 -1.80 -17.55
C ASP A 77 -8.17 -1.81 -18.88
N GLY A 78 -7.36 -2.86 -19.08
CA GLY A 78 -6.57 -3.05 -20.29
C GLY A 78 -5.27 -2.23 -20.31
N ILE A 79 -4.90 -1.75 -21.50
CA ILE A 79 -3.66 -1.00 -21.75
C ILE A 79 -4.03 0.42 -22.14
N ASP A 80 -3.39 1.41 -21.51
CA ASP A 80 -3.51 2.80 -21.91
C ASP A 80 -2.81 3.02 -23.26
N GLU A 81 -3.59 3.37 -24.29
CA GLU A 81 -3.09 3.58 -25.66
C GLU A 81 -2.03 4.68 -25.77
N LYS A 82 -1.95 5.62 -24.81
CA LYS A 82 -0.99 6.73 -24.85
C LYS A 82 0.36 6.36 -24.23
N THR A 83 0.34 5.59 -23.15
CA THR A 83 1.56 5.25 -22.39
C THR A 83 2.05 3.84 -22.68
N GLY A 84 1.19 2.99 -23.24
CA GLY A 84 1.44 1.56 -23.44
C GLY A 84 1.45 0.74 -22.14
N GLN A 85 1.12 1.37 -21.00
CA GLN A 85 1.13 0.73 -19.68
C GLN A 85 -0.22 0.09 -19.37
N PHE A 86 -0.19 -0.94 -18.51
CA PHE A 86 -1.41 -1.50 -17.95
C PHE A 86 -2.18 -0.48 -17.09
N ASP A 87 -3.43 -0.21 -17.44
CA ASP A 87 -4.34 0.59 -16.61
C ASP A 87 -4.90 -0.31 -15.51
N THR A 88 -4.12 -0.43 -14.44
CA THR A 88 -4.40 -1.28 -13.29
C THR A 88 -4.24 -0.48 -12.01
N GLY A 89 -4.93 -0.88 -10.95
CA GLY A 89 -4.81 -0.18 -9.68
C GLY A 89 -5.89 -0.54 -8.66
N LEU A 90 -6.23 0.43 -7.82
CA LEU A 90 -7.14 0.29 -6.69
C LEU A 90 -8.33 1.27 -6.80
N LEU A 91 -9.52 0.78 -6.51
CA LEU A 91 -10.77 1.53 -6.30
C LEU A 91 -11.17 1.53 -4.83
#